data_AF-A0A250JU69-F1
#
_entry.id   AF-A0A250JU69-F1
#
_cell.length_a   1.000
_cell.length_b   1.000
_cell.length_c   1.000
_cell.angle_alpha   90.00
_cell.angle_beta   90.00
_cell.angle_gamma   90.00
#
_symmetry.space_group_name_H-M   'P 1'
#
loop_
_entity.id
_entity.type
_entity.pdbx_description
1 polymer ?
#
loop_
_entity_poly.entity_id
_entity_poly.type
_entity_poly.pdbx_seq_one_letter_code
_entity_poly.pdbx_strand_id
1 'polypeptide(L)'
;MQGPMLPPAMNTKAGGGLFCELYWGDNLSEAWSYGPERANVHAAPDETAPLPLYGFTLPEEPFLLAERTAQGWRIHLPPAARAERALKGDSYAAVPATDLRQHEGRATIDLAEGMTLRISEGQLSLRLQGSVVKEQVNRLRWKDFGWLVVVSMLFLSLPVGFLIAGPTPQRMEESKVRAMRLAAEKEAERRKAMGLDTPMRPLTDAEREAKSDAGDDVTVPAFLRVR
;
A
#
# COMPACT_ATOMS: atom_id res chain seq x y z
N MET A 1 25.93 3.20 -30.92
CA MET A 1 26.89 3.28 -29.81
C MET A 1 26.06 3.31 -28.52
N GLN A 2 25.91 2.15 -27.87
CA GLN A 2 25.22 2.04 -26.58
C GLN A 2 26.17 2.52 -25.49
N GLY A 3 25.75 3.52 -24.72
CA GLY A 3 26.52 4.01 -23.58
C GLY A 3 26.70 2.91 -22.53
N PRO A 4 27.81 2.90 -21.77
CA PRO A 4 28.02 1.91 -20.73
C PRO A 4 26.94 2.07 -19.66
N MET A 5 26.15 1.01 -19.49
CA MET A 5 25.18 0.86 -18.41
C MET A 5 25.99 0.68 -17.12
N LEU A 6 26.27 1.79 -16.42
CA LEU A 6 26.88 1.74 -15.10
C LEU A 6 25.98 0.87 -14.19
N PRO A 7 26.53 -0.14 -13.49
CA PRO A 7 25.75 -0.89 -12.52
C PRO A 7 25.21 0.09 -11.47
N PRO A 8 23.97 -0.11 -10.98
CA PRO A 8 23.47 0.68 -9.87
C PRO A 8 24.49 0.57 -8.73
N ALA A 9 25.01 1.71 -8.28
CA ALA A 9 25.90 1.76 -7.14
C ALA A 9 25.16 1.09 -5.97
N MET A 10 25.56 -0.14 -5.65
CA MET A 10 25.16 -0.82 -4.42
C MET A 10 25.54 0.14 -3.31
N ASN A 11 24.54 0.69 -2.64
CA ASN A 11 24.73 1.59 -1.52
C ASN A 11 25.30 0.73 -0.38
N THR A 12 26.63 0.60 -0.32
CA THR A 12 27.38 -0.18 0.67
C THR A 12 27.38 0.49 2.05
N LYS A 13 26.29 1.17 2.41
CA LYS A 13 26.04 1.62 3.78
C LYS A 13 24.98 0.71 4.35
N ALA A 14 25.37 -0.07 5.36
CA ALA A 14 24.46 -0.64 6.34
C ALA A 14 23.80 0.48 7.15
N GLY A 15 22.90 1.22 6.50
CA GLY A 15 22.00 2.18 7.13
C GLY A 15 20.80 1.50 7.79
N GLY A 16 20.70 0.18 7.65
CA GLY A 16 19.63 -0.64 8.20
C GLY A 16 19.82 -0.97 9.67
N GLY A 17 18.70 -1.10 10.38
CA GLY A 17 18.64 -1.64 11.73
C GLY A 17 18.87 -3.15 11.78
N LEU A 18 18.61 -3.78 12.92
CA LEU A 18 18.60 -5.23 13.09
C LEU A 18 17.19 -5.67 13.46
N PHE A 19 16.68 -6.73 12.84
CA PHE A 19 15.42 -7.34 13.21
C PHE A 19 15.66 -8.76 13.70
N CYS A 20 15.10 -9.08 14.86
CA CYS A 20 15.24 -10.35 15.55
C CYS A 20 13.87 -10.96 15.78
N GLU A 21 13.68 -12.22 15.40
CA GLU A 21 12.45 -12.99 15.65
C GLU A 21 12.79 -14.25 16.44
N LEU A 22 12.18 -14.43 17.60
CA LEU A 22 12.31 -15.63 18.40
C LEU A 22 11.10 -16.56 18.14
N TYR A 23 11.39 -17.79 17.76
CA TYR A 23 10.41 -18.84 17.55
C TYR A 23 10.61 -19.96 18.57
N TRP A 24 9.50 -20.55 18.99
CA TRP A 24 9.45 -21.81 19.70
C TRP A 24 8.83 -22.86 18.78
N GLY A 25 9.66 -23.77 18.27
CA GLY A 25 9.30 -24.65 17.17
C GLY A 25 8.96 -23.83 15.93
N ASP A 26 7.73 -23.96 15.45
CA ASP A 26 7.22 -23.22 14.29
C ASP A 26 6.42 -21.95 14.67
N ASN A 27 6.18 -21.73 15.97
CA ASN A 27 5.41 -20.58 16.45
C ASN A 27 6.32 -19.40 16.72
N LEU A 28 5.98 -18.24 16.15
CA LEU A 28 6.62 -16.98 16.52
C LEU A 28 6.23 -16.62 17.96
N SER A 29 7.22 -16.52 18.84
CA SER A 29 7.05 -16.11 20.23
C SER A 29 7.11 -14.59 20.34
N GLU A 30 8.23 -14.00 19.91
CA GLU A 30 8.49 -12.57 20.07
C GLU A 30 9.33 -12.02 18.90
N ALA A 31 9.25 -10.71 18.68
CA ALA A 31 10.02 -10.03 17.65
C ALA A 31 10.47 -8.64 18.11
N TRP A 32 11.70 -8.28 17.78
CA TRP A 32 12.31 -7.00 18.12
C TRP A 32 12.93 -6.35 16.89
N SER A 33 12.80 -5.03 16.82
CA SER A 33 13.45 -4.20 15.82
C SER A 33 14.35 -3.18 16.50
N TYR A 34 15.63 -3.20 16.18
CA TYR A 34 16.62 -2.23 16.64
C TYR A 34 16.94 -1.29 15.49
N GLY A 35 16.79 0.02 15.71
CA GLY A 35 17.10 1.02 14.69
C GLY A 35 18.60 1.22 14.48
N PRO A 36 19.00 2.03 13.49
CA PRO A 36 20.40 2.30 13.16
C PRO A 36 21.18 3.03 14.26
N GLU A 37 20.49 3.59 15.26
CA GLU A 37 21.07 4.24 16.44
C GLU A 37 21.66 3.26 17.45
N ARG A 38 21.21 2.00 17.46
CA ARG A 38 21.74 0.95 18.33
C ARG A 38 23.08 0.45 17.77
N ALA A 39 24.15 0.56 18.56
CA ALA A 39 25.44 -0.03 18.22
C ALA A 39 25.53 -1.50 18.65
N ASN A 40 25.04 -1.82 19.85
CA ASN A 40 25.16 -3.14 20.45
C ASN A 40 23.79 -3.67 20.90
N VAL A 41 23.54 -4.95 20.66
CA VAL A 41 22.37 -5.69 21.15
C VAL A 41 22.87 -6.77 22.09
N HIS A 42 22.46 -6.65 23.34
CA HIS A 42 22.79 -7.60 24.38
C HIS A 42 21.59 -8.50 24.67
N ALA A 43 21.86 -9.79 24.82
CA ALA A 43 20.92 -10.81 25.17
C ALA A 43 21.10 -11.29 26.62
N ALA A 44 20.01 -11.61 27.29
CA ALA A 44 20.04 -12.28 28.59
C ALA A 44 18.82 -13.20 28.69
N PRO A 45 18.76 -14.14 29.66
CA PRO A 45 17.59 -15.00 29.83
C PRO A 45 16.39 -14.30 30.49
N ASP A 46 16.60 -13.10 31.04
CA ASP A 46 15.58 -12.32 31.74
C ASP A 46 14.73 -11.45 30.78
N GLU A 47 13.43 -11.33 31.07
CA GLU A 47 12.46 -10.50 30.34
C GLU A 47 12.83 -9.01 30.35
N THR A 48 13.59 -8.56 31.35
CA THR A 48 14.02 -7.15 31.44
C THR A 48 15.15 -6.80 30.47
N ALA A 49 15.75 -7.80 29.83
CA ALA A 49 16.89 -7.61 28.94
C ALA A 49 16.49 -6.94 27.61
N PRO A 50 17.41 -6.22 26.95
CA PRO A 50 17.15 -5.65 25.62
C PRO A 50 16.76 -6.69 24.57
N LEU A 51 17.18 -7.95 24.75
CA LEU A 51 16.80 -9.10 23.95
C LEU A 51 16.71 -10.33 24.86
N PRO A 52 15.50 -10.72 25.30
CA PRO A 52 15.34 -11.92 26.11
C PRO A 52 15.50 -13.16 25.23
N LEU A 53 16.52 -13.96 25.51
CA LEU A 53 16.77 -15.26 24.87
C LEU A 53 16.45 -16.38 25.86
N TYR A 54 15.16 -16.57 26.13
CA TYR A 54 14.67 -17.61 27.03
C TYR A 54 15.27 -18.95 26.64
N GLY A 55 15.93 -19.64 27.58
CA GLY A 55 16.41 -21.01 27.38
C GLY A 55 17.62 -21.19 26.46
N PHE A 56 18.21 -20.13 25.89
CA PHE A 56 19.52 -20.23 25.24
C PHE A 56 20.63 -20.35 26.29
N THR A 57 21.61 -21.21 26.04
CA THR A 57 22.78 -21.33 26.93
C THR A 57 23.76 -20.21 26.62
N LEU A 58 23.68 -19.12 27.40
CA LEU A 58 24.57 -17.98 27.27
C LEU A 58 25.84 -18.17 28.11
N PRO A 59 27.04 -17.88 27.57
CA PRO A 59 28.29 -18.04 28.32
C PRO A 59 28.49 -16.95 29.38
N GLU A 60 27.88 -15.80 29.20
CA GLU A 60 27.91 -14.65 30.11
C GLU A 60 26.57 -13.91 30.05
N GLU A 61 26.23 -13.18 31.11
CA GLU A 61 25.00 -12.39 31.17
C GLU A 61 25.35 -10.96 31.62
N PRO A 62 25.02 -9.91 30.83
CA PRO A 62 24.39 -9.94 29.51
C PRO A 62 25.37 -10.30 28.38
N PHE A 63 24.97 -11.20 27.49
CA PHE A 63 25.74 -11.65 26.32
C PHE A 63 25.66 -10.64 25.18
N LEU A 64 26.79 -10.20 24.63
CA LEU A 64 26.77 -9.41 23.38
C LEU A 64 26.37 -10.31 22.21
N LEU A 65 25.15 -10.18 21.71
CA LEU A 65 24.66 -10.97 20.58
C LEU A 65 25.02 -10.33 19.24
N ALA A 66 24.83 -9.02 19.11
CA ALA A 66 25.08 -8.31 17.86
C ALA A 66 25.81 -6.99 18.10
N GLU A 67 26.85 -6.75 17.30
CA GLU A 67 27.62 -5.52 17.26
C GLU A 67 27.52 -4.88 15.87
N ARG A 68 27.35 -3.57 15.81
CA ARG A 68 27.31 -2.85 14.55
C ARG A 68 28.72 -2.61 14.01
N THR A 69 28.94 -2.98 12.75
CA THR A 69 30.21 -2.76 12.04
C THR A 69 30.02 -1.78 10.88
N ALA A 70 31.12 -1.35 10.27
CA ALA A 70 31.07 -0.48 9.08
C ALA A 70 30.33 -1.14 7.89
N GLN A 71 30.26 -2.47 7.85
CA GLN A 71 29.68 -3.25 6.75
C GLN A 71 28.28 -3.79 7.06
N GLY A 72 27.79 -3.69 8.30
CA GLY A 72 26.57 -4.38 8.71
C GLY A 72 26.50 -4.63 10.20
N TRP A 73 26.07 -5.84 10.53
CA TRP A 73 26.01 -6.35 11.89
C TRP A 73 26.91 -7.57 12.01
N ARG A 74 27.72 -7.64 13.05
CA ARG A 74 28.45 -8.84 13.45
C ARG A 74 27.66 -9.55 14.53
N ILE A 75 27.35 -10.81 14.29
CA ILE A 75 26.59 -11.65 15.22
C ILE A 75 27.56 -12.58 15.93
N HIS A 76 27.56 -12.55 17.26
CA HIS A 76 28.30 -13.47 18.12
C HIS A 76 27.42 -14.66 18.44
N LEU A 77 27.93 -15.86 18.20
CA LEU A 77 27.18 -17.09 18.39
C LEU A 77 27.32 -17.62 19.82
N PRO A 78 26.20 -17.98 20.48
CA PRO A 78 26.27 -18.79 21.70
C PRO A 78 26.95 -20.13 21.40
N PRO A 79 27.73 -20.69 22.35
CA PRO A 79 28.57 -21.86 22.10
C PRO A 79 27.76 -23.15 21.84
N ALA A 80 26.56 -23.27 22.41
CA ALA A 80 25.69 -24.43 22.23
C ALA A 80 24.77 -24.32 20.99
N ALA A 81 24.75 -23.17 20.33
CA ALA A 81 23.78 -22.88 19.30
C ALA A 81 24.25 -23.28 17.90
N ARG A 82 23.32 -23.80 17.09
CA ARG A 82 23.55 -24.12 15.69
C ARG A 82 23.19 -22.93 14.82
N ALA A 83 24.13 -22.47 14.01
CA ALA A 83 23.96 -21.36 13.09
C ALA A 83 23.70 -21.84 11.66
N GLU A 84 22.66 -21.28 11.04
CA GLU A 84 22.26 -21.54 9.66
C GLU A 84 22.01 -20.22 8.96
N ARG A 85 22.34 -20.12 7.67
CA ARG A 85 22.12 -18.93 6.86
C ARG A 85 21.24 -19.23 5.65
N ALA A 86 20.40 -18.26 5.32
CA ALA A 86 19.67 -18.20 4.06
C ALA A 86 20.01 -16.88 3.37
N LEU A 87 20.18 -16.93 2.05
CA LEU A 87 20.16 -15.73 1.21
C LEU A 87 18.72 -15.50 0.74
N LYS A 88 18.40 -14.29 0.30
CA LYS A 88 17.08 -13.94 -0.19
C LYS A 88 16.61 -14.91 -1.29
N GLY A 89 15.62 -15.75 -0.96
CA GLY A 89 15.03 -16.74 -1.87
C GLY A 89 15.60 -18.16 -1.74
N ASP A 90 16.63 -18.36 -0.93
CA ASP A 90 17.24 -19.67 -0.67
C ASP A 90 16.73 -20.30 0.64
N SER A 91 16.86 -21.63 0.73
CA SER A 91 16.63 -22.37 1.97
C SER A 91 17.76 -22.17 2.98
N TYR A 92 17.44 -22.28 4.27
CA TYR A 92 18.46 -22.28 5.33
C TYR A 92 19.45 -23.43 5.15
N ALA A 93 20.74 -23.08 5.13
CA ALA A 93 21.85 -24.03 5.09
C ALA A 93 22.80 -23.77 6.27
N ALA A 94 23.55 -24.79 6.71
CA ALA A 94 24.55 -24.61 7.75
C ALA A 94 25.58 -23.55 7.35
N VAL A 95 26.00 -22.71 8.30
CA VAL A 95 27.01 -21.69 8.03
C VAL A 95 28.36 -22.38 7.75
N PRO A 96 29.01 -22.09 6.60
CA PRO A 96 30.33 -22.61 6.29
C PRO A 96 31.38 -22.19 7.33
N ALA A 97 32.32 -23.09 7.65
CA ALA A 97 33.44 -22.78 8.55
C ALA A 97 34.31 -21.61 8.05
N THR A 98 34.29 -21.30 6.75
CA THR A 98 34.99 -20.16 6.14
C THR A 98 34.36 -18.81 6.51
N ASP A 99 33.06 -18.80 6.80
CA ASP A 99 32.29 -17.59 7.12
C ASP A 99 32.32 -17.31 8.64
N LEU A 100 32.67 -18.34 9.43
CA LEU A 100 32.85 -18.27 10.87
C LEU A 100 34.23 -17.69 11.21
N ARG A 101 34.25 -16.50 11.79
CA ARG A 101 35.46 -15.86 12.30
C ARG A 101 35.56 -16.01 13.80
N GLN A 102 36.77 -16.17 14.32
CA GLN A 102 37.00 -16.09 15.76
C GLN A 102 37.30 -14.64 16.13
N HIS A 103 36.47 -14.06 17.00
CA HIS A 103 36.66 -12.72 17.56
C HIS A 103 36.57 -12.83 19.08
N GLU A 104 37.62 -12.40 19.78
CA GLU A 104 37.68 -12.47 21.26
C GLU A 104 37.38 -13.86 21.84
N GLY A 105 37.82 -14.92 21.14
CA GLY A 105 37.59 -16.32 21.55
C GLY A 105 36.18 -16.84 21.27
N ARG A 106 35.36 -16.11 20.49
CA ARG A 106 33.99 -16.49 20.12
C ARG A 106 33.82 -16.61 18.62
N ALA A 107 32.98 -17.54 18.21
CA ALA A 107 32.53 -17.64 16.83
C ALA A 107 31.63 -16.44 16.49
N THR A 108 31.99 -15.76 15.41
CA THR A 108 31.31 -14.57 14.90
C THR A 108 31.02 -14.72 13.42
N ILE A 109 29.90 -14.13 12.99
CA ILE A 109 29.47 -14.10 11.59
C ILE A 109 29.07 -12.66 11.27
N ASP A 110 29.61 -12.13 10.17
CA ASP A 110 29.16 -10.84 9.65
C ASP A 110 27.87 -11.06 8.83
N LEU A 111 26.78 -10.40 9.23
CA LEU A 111 25.48 -10.43 8.57
C LEU A 111 25.49 -9.48 7.37
N ALA A 112 25.56 -10.06 6.17
CA ALA A 112 25.50 -9.31 4.91
C ALA A 112 24.08 -8.82 4.58
N GLU A 113 23.98 -7.83 3.69
CA GLU A 113 22.68 -7.35 3.21
C GLU A 113 21.92 -8.46 2.46
N GLY A 114 20.63 -8.65 2.79
CA GLY A 114 19.80 -9.70 2.19
C GLY A 114 20.08 -11.13 2.70
N MET A 115 20.96 -11.27 3.71
CA MET A 115 21.18 -12.51 4.44
C MET A 115 20.26 -12.59 5.67
N THR A 116 19.72 -13.76 5.92
CA THR A 116 19.02 -14.09 7.16
C THR A 116 19.80 -15.17 7.89
N LEU A 117 20.16 -14.91 9.14
CA LEU A 117 20.82 -15.86 10.01
C LEU A 117 19.77 -16.48 10.94
N ARG A 118 19.81 -17.80 11.11
CA ARG A 118 19.01 -18.54 12.08
C ARG A 118 19.96 -19.20 13.08
N ILE A 119 19.78 -18.88 14.35
CA ILE A 119 20.49 -19.48 15.47
C ILE A 119 19.48 -20.37 16.19
N SER A 120 19.79 -21.65 16.38
CA SER A 120 18.87 -22.62 16.98
C SER A 120 19.51 -23.38 18.13
N GLU A 121 18.75 -23.58 19.19
CA GLU A 121 19.14 -24.36 20.37
C GLU A 121 17.91 -25.13 20.87
N GLY A 122 17.93 -26.46 20.73
CA GLY A 122 16.76 -27.30 21.04
C GLY A 122 15.54 -26.95 20.18
N GLN A 123 14.45 -26.51 20.82
CA GLN A 123 13.22 -26.07 20.15
C GLN A 123 13.19 -24.57 19.84
N LEU A 124 14.14 -23.80 20.36
CA LEU A 124 14.18 -22.36 20.19
C LEU A 124 14.95 -22.02 18.92
N SER A 125 14.42 -21.09 18.13
CA SER A 125 15.15 -20.54 17.00
C SER A 125 15.01 -19.03 16.92
N LEU A 126 16.15 -18.35 16.87
CA LEU A 126 16.27 -16.92 16.71
C LEU A 126 16.66 -16.61 15.26
N ARG A 127 15.83 -15.87 14.55
CA ARG A 127 16.12 -15.38 13.20
C ARG A 127 16.56 -13.94 13.28
N LEU A 128 17.72 -13.64 12.68
CA LEU A 128 18.29 -12.31 12.60
C LEU A 128 18.37 -11.89 11.12
N GLN A 129 17.90 -10.69 10.83
CA GLN A 129 17.97 -10.10 9.51
C GLN A 129 18.32 -8.62 9.61
N GLY A 130 19.09 -8.13 8.63
CA GLY A 130 19.29 -6.69 8.47
C GLY A 130 17.95 -6.03 8.19
N SER A 131 17.50 -5.15 9.07
CA SER A 131 16.29 -4.38 8.86
C SER A 131 16.59 -3.30 7.84
N VAL A 132 16.02 -3.43 6.64
CA VAL A 132 15.99 -2.33 5.67
C VAL A 132 14.93 -1.34 6.15
N VAL A 133 15.23 -0.63 7.24
CA VAL A 133 14.52 0.62 7.53
C VAL A 133 14.88 1.51 6.36
N LYS A 134 14.03 1.49 5.33
CA LYS A 134 13.94 2.56 4.35
C LYS A 134 13.82 3.80 5.20
N GLU A 135 14.92 4.53 5.26
CA GLU A 135 15.09 5.84 5.87
C GLU A 135 13.71 6.48 6.00
N GLN A 136 13.20 6.46 7.24
CA GLN A 136 11.86 6.93 7.58
C GLN A 136 11.59 8.16 6.75
N VAL A 137 10.51 8.10 5.95
CA VAL A 137 10.09 9.11 4.98
C VAL A 137 10.47 10.47 5.53
N ASN A 138 11.53 11.03 4.94
CA ASN A 138 12.22 12.22 5.38
C ASN A 138 11.18 13.22 5.89
N ARG A 139 11.25 13.54 7.19
CA ARG A 139 10.35 14.48 7.88
C ARG A 139 9.98 15.59 6.91
N LEU A 140 8.71 15.67 6.53
CA LEU A 140 8.12 16.62 5.58
C LEU A 140 8.97 17.89 5.57
N ARG A 141 9.85 18.05 4.55
CA ARG A 141 10.85 19.12 4.61
C ARG A 141 10.05 20.42 4.65
N TRP A 142 10.50 21.42 5.40
CA TRP A 142 9.81 22.72 5.45
C TRP A 142 9.55 23.31 4.06
N LYS A 143 10.40 22.94 3.07
CA LYS A 143 10.21 23.26 1.66
C LYS A 143 8.98 22.58 1.04
N ASP A 144 8.70 21.33 1.39
CA ASP A 144 7.52 20.56 0.94
C ASP A 144 6.25 21.10 1.61
N PHE A 145 6.33 21.54 2.87
CA PHE A 145 5.23 22.23 3.55
C PHE A 145 4.92 23.58 2.87
N GLY A 146 5.95 24.38 2.55
CA GLY A 146 5.78 25.62 1.81
C GLY A 146 5.14 25.42 0.43
N TRP A 147 5.54 24.37 -0.29
CA TRP A 147 4.92 24.02 -1.57
C TRP A 147 3.47 23.56 -1.41
N LEU A 148 3.16 22.76 -0.39
CA LEU A 148 1.80 22.33 -0.08
C LEU A 148 0.89 23.51 0.26
N VAL A 149 1.40 24.52 0.98
CA VAL A 149 0.67 25.78 1.24
C VAL A 149 0.39 26.53 -0.06
N VAL A 150 1.37 26.68 -0.95
CA VAL A 150 1.18 27.36 -2.24
C VAL A 150 0.14 26.64 -3.11
N VAL A 151 0.22 25.31 -3.21
CA VAL A 151 -0.76 24.50 -3.96
C VAL A 151 -2.16 24.62 -3.36
N SER A 152 -2.25 24.55 -2.03
CA SER A 152 -3.53 24.72 -1.32
C SER A 152 -4.13 26.11 -1.56
N MET A 153 -3.31 27.15 -1.52
CA MET A 153 -3.74 28.53 -1.76
C MET A 153 -4.16 28.76 -3.21
N LEU A 154 -3.46 28.15 -4.18
CA LEU A 154 -3.85 28.18 -5.59
C LEU A 154 -5.20 27.47 -5.79
N PHE A 155 -5.38 26.31 -5.17
CA PHE A 155 -6.62 25.52 -5.30
C PHE A 155 -7.81 26.20 -4.61
N LEU A 156 -7.59 26.84 -3.46
CA LEU A 156 -8.61 27.59 -2.73
C LEU A 156 -8.92 28.97 -3.36
N SER A 157 -8.04 29.53 -4.19
CA SER A 157 -8.29 30.81 -4.87
C SER A 157 -9.27 30.71 -6.05
N LEU A 158 -9.39 29.53 -6.67
CA LEU A 158 -10.36 29.26 -7.76
C LEU A 158 -11.83 29.46 -7.33
N PRO A 159 -12.33 28.86 -6.24
CA PRO A 159 -13.70 29.08 -5.79
C PRO A 159 -13.94 30.50 -5.25
N VAL A 160 -12.93 31.13 -4.64
CA VAL A 160 -13.06 32.52 -4.13
C VAL A 160 -13.17 33.52 -5.29
N GLY A 161 -12.41 33.33 -6.37
CA GLY A 161 -12.56 34.12 -7.59
C GLY A 161 -13.94 33.97 -8.23
N PHE A 162 -14.52 32.76 -8.20
CA PHE A 162 -15.87 32.51 -8.68
C PHE A 162 -16.97 33.12 -7.80
N LEU A 163 -16.74 33.27 -6.49
CA LEU A 163 -17.67 33.94 -5.58
C LEU A 163 -17.65 35.47 -5.71
N ILE A 164 -16.50 36.07 -6.05
CA ILE A 164 -16.34 37.52 -6.19
C ILE A 164 -16.65 37.99 -7.63
N ALA A 165 -16.25 37.23 -8.65
CA ALA A 165 -16.47 37.52 -10.07
C ALA A 165 -17.51 36.59 -10.72
N GLY A 166 -18.39 36.00 -9.90
CA GLY A 166 -19.44 35.10 -10.34
C GLY A 166 -20.41 35.75 -11.34
N PRO A 167 -21.13 34.93 -12.13
CA PRO A 167 -22.04 35.43 -13.14
C PRO A 167 -23.11 36.32 -12.49
N THR A 168 -23.14 37.59 -12.88
CA THR A 168 -24.21 38.51 -12.51
C THR A 168 -25.56 37.88 -12.88
N PRO A 169 -26.63 38.12 -12.09
CA PRO A 169 -27.93 37.48 -12.29
C PRO A 169 -28.45 37.62 -13.73
N GLN A 170 -28.14 38.73 -14.41
CA GLN A 170 -28.48 38.98 -15.80
C GLN A 170 -27.87 37.97 -16.79
N ARG A 171 -26.60 37.56 -16.62
CA ARG A 171 -25.96 36.57 -17.51
C ARG A 171 -26.48 35.15 -17.28
N MET A 172 -26.96 34.85 -16.07
CA MET A 172 -27.61 33.57 -15.80
C MET A 172 -28.97 33.47 -16.50
N GLU A 173 -29.73 34.56 -16.59
CA GLU A 173 -30.99 34.58 -17.32
C GLU A 173 -30.78 34.42 -18.83
N GLU A 174 -29.80 35.12 -19.40
CA GLU A 174 -29.46 34.98 -20.82
C GLU A 174 -29.03 33.55 -21.19
N SER A 175 -28.22 32.90 -20.34
CA SER A 175 -27.79 31.52 -20.58
C SER A 175 -28.93 30.52 -20.40
N LYS A 176 -29.84 30.72 -19.43
CA LYS A 176 -31.08 29.94 -19.31
C LYS A 176 -31.97 30.08 -20.53
N VAL A 177 -32.15 31.30 -21.05
CA VAL A 177 -32.95 31.55 -22.25
C VAL A 177 -32.33 30.86 -23.48
N ARG A 178 -31.00 30.92 -23.64
CA ARG A 178 -30.30 30.18 -24.71
C ARG A 178 -30.43 28.66 -24.55
N ALA A 179 -30.32 28.14 -23.33
CA ALA A 179 -30.48 26.72 -23.05
C ALA A 179 -31.91 26.24 -23.34
N MET A 180 -32.93 27.03 -22.98
CA MET A 180 -34.33 26.72 -23.29
C MET A 180 -34.59 26.73 -24.79
N ARG A 181 -33.99 27.65 -25.56
CA ARG A 181 -34.12 27.67 -27.03
C ARG A 181 -33.51 26.43 -27.67
N LEU A 182 -32.31 26.04 -27.27
CA LEU A 182 -31.66 24.81 -27.74
C LEU A 182 -32.45 23.55 -27.37
N ALA A 183 -33.09 23.52 -26.20
CA ALA A 183 -33.96 22.41 -25.79
C ALA A 183 -35.23 22.35 -26.65
N ALA A 184 -35.86 23.50 -26.90
CA ALA A 184 -37.04 23.60 -27.75
C ALA A 184 -36.74 23.20 -29.21
N GLU A 185 -35.59 23.59 -29.74
CA GLU A 185 -35.12 23.18 -31.08
C GLU A 185 -34.93 21.67 -31.16
N LYS A 186 -34.28 21.05 -30.16
CA LYS A 186 -34.11 19.59 -30.10
C LYS A 186 -35.44 18.85 -29.97
N GLU A 187 -36.41 19.39 -29.23
CA GLU A 187 -37.75 18.80 -29.17
C GLU A 187 -38.49 18.93 -30.50
N ALA A 188 -38.37 20.05 -31.20
CA ALA A 188 -38.96 20.23 -32.52
C ALA A 188 -38.33 19.27 -33.54
N GLU A 189 -37.01 19.08 -33.51
CA GLU A 189 -36.32 18.07 -34.34
C GLU A 189 -36.77 16.65 -34.01
N ARG A 190 -36.92 16.30 -32.72
CA ARG A 190 -37.46 15.00 -32.31
C ARG A 190 -38.91 14.79 -32.76
N ARG A 191 -39.76 15.82 -32.67
CA ARG A 191 -41.15 15.76 -33.16
C ARG A 191 -41.20 15.56 -34.69
N LYS A 192 -40.33 16.25 -35.44
CA LYS A 192 -40.16 16.07 -36.89
C LYS A 192 -39.64 14.67 -37.24
N ALA A 193 -38.66 14.17 -36.50
CA ALA A 193 -38.08 12.84 -36.73
C ALA A 193 -39.08 11.70 -36.42
N MET A 194 -40.00 11.90 -35.48
CA MET A 194 -41.06 10.93 -35.17
C MET A 194 -42.29 11.02 -36.10
N GLY A 195 -42.24 11.85 -37.15
CA GLY A 195 -43.30 11.92 -38.16
C GLY A 195 -44.63 12.53 -37.68
N LEU A 196 -44.64 13.16 -36.50
CA LEU A 196 -45.84 13.68 -35.84
C LEU A 196 -46.42 14.96 -36.49
N ASP A 197 -45.70 15.53 -37.46
CA ASP A 197 -46.11 16.73 -38.23
C ASP A 197 -46.95 16.39 -39.47
N THR A 198 -47.29 15.12 -39.71
CA THR A 198 -48.14 14.75 -40.84
C THR A 198 -49.60 15.02 -40.47
N PRO A 199 -50.30 15.99 -41.10
CA PRO A 199 -51.72 16.20 -40.81
C PRO A 199 -52.48 14.94 -41.20
N MET A 200 -53.23 14.36 -40.25
CA MET A 200 -54.02 13.15 -40.48
C MET A 200 -54.94 13.37 -41.70
N ARG A 201 -54.77 12.53 -42.74
CA ARG A 201 -55.78 12.43 -43.80
C ARG A 201 -57.10 12.00 -43.15
N PRO A 202 -58.24 12.58 -43.58
CA PRO A 202 -59.54 12.12 -43.10
C PRO A 202 -59.72 10.65 -43.48
N LEU A 203 -60.09 9.82 -42.48
CA LEU A 203 -60.33 8.40 -42.63
C LEU A 203 -61.42 8.17 -43.69
N THR A 204 -61.13 7.34 -44.69
CA THR A 204 -62.15 6.97 -45.70
C THR A 204 -63.06 5.87 -45.16
N ASP A 205 -64.33 5.87 -45.57
CA ASP A 205 -65.36 4.98 -45.01
C ASP A 205 -65.02 3.47 -45.13
N ALA A 206 -64.19 3.10 -46.10
CA ALA A 206 -63.67 1.73 -46.26
C ALA A 206 -62.72 1.26 -45.13
N GLU A 207 -62.03 2.18 -44.45
CA GLU A 207 -61.13 1.86 -43.33
C GLU A 207 -61.87 1.85 -41.98
N ARG A 208 -63.11 2.37 -41.95
CA ARG A 208 -63.99 2.37 -40.78
C ARG A 208 -64.64 1.00 -40.56
N GLU A 209 -64.89 0.26 -41.63
CA GLU A 209 -65.45 -1.10 -41.59
C GLU A 209 -64.38 -2.17 -41.32
N ALA A 210 -63.13 -1.97 -41.76
CA ALA A 210 -62.01 -2.87 -41.48
C ALA A 210 -61.49 -2.80 -40.02
N LYS A 211 -61.99 -1.86 -39.22
CA LYS A 211 -61.65 -1.68 -37.80
C LYS A 211 -62.75 -2.15 -36.87
N SER A 212 -63.54 -3.12 -37.32
CA SER A 212 -64.36 -3.95 -36.45
C SER A 212 -63.56 -5.21 -36.11
N ASP A 213 -63.41 -5.48 -34.83
CA ASP A 213 -62.89 -6.72 -34.24
C ASP A 213 -61.38 -6.77 -33.88
N ALA A 214 -61.02 -5.96 -32.88
CA ALA A 214 -60.00 -6.30 -31.89
C ALA A 214 -60.26 -5.46 -30.62
N GLY A 215 -61.45 -5.58 -30.06
CA GLY A 215 -61.69 -5.18 -28.68
C GLY A 215 -61.17 -6.29 -27.78
N ASP A 216 -60.04 -6.07 -27.11
CA ASP A 216 -59.62 -6.94 -26.01
C ASP A 216 -60.72 -6.92 -24.95
N ASP A 217 -61.46 -8.01 -24.83
CA ASP A 217 -62.38 -8.26 -23.74
C ASP A 217 -61.55 -8.55 -22.48
N VAL A 218 -61.18 -7.48 -21.77
CA VAL A 218 -60.42 -7.57 -20.52
C VAL A 218 -61.32 -8.20 -19.46
N THR A 219 -61.18 -9.52 -19.30
CA THR A 219 -61.82 -10.26 -18.21
C THR A 219 -61.12 -9.91 -16.89
N VAL A 220 -61.66 -8.97 -16.13
CA VAL A 220 -61.11 -8.59 -14.81
C VAL A 220 -61.65 -9.56 -13.74
N PRO A 221 -60.79 -10.24 -12.95
CA PRO A 221 -61.22 -11.08 -11.83
C PRO A 221 -61.88 -10.26 -10.71
N ALA A 222 -62.94 -10.81 -10.11
CA ALA A 222 -63.90 -10.13 -9.23
C ALA A 222 -63.38 -9.59 -7.86
N PHE A 223 -62.07 -9.56 -7.60
CA PHE A 223 -61.50 -9.13 -6.31
C PHE A 223 -60.84 -7.73 -6.35
N LEU A 224 -60.82 -7.05 -7.49
CA LEU A 224 -60.37 -5.65 -7.60
C LEU A 224 -61.58 -4.69 -7.62
N ARG A 225 -62.20 -4.48 -6.46
CA ARG A 225 -63.03 -3.29 -6.20
C ARG A 225 -62.27 -2.35 -5.27
N VAL A 226 -61.76 -1.27 -5.83
CA VAL A 226 -61.32 -0.09 -5.09
C VAL A 226 -62.58 0.70 -4.71
N ARG A 227 -62.70 1.07 -3.44
CA ARG A 227 -63.73 1.96 -2.92
C ARG A 227 -63.25 3.41 -2.97
#